data_AF-A0A9E4Q0I2-F1
#
_entry.id   AF-A0A9E4Q0I2-F1
#
_cell.length_a   1.000
_cell.length_b   1.000
_cell.length_c   1.000
_cell.angle_alpha   90.00
_cell.angle_beta   90.00
_cell.angle_gamma   90.00
#
_symmetry.space_group_name_H-M   'P 1'
#
loop_
_entity.id
_entity.type
_entity.pdbx_description
1 polymer ?
#
loop_
_entity_poly.entity_id
_entity_poly.type
_entity_poly.pdbx_seq_one_letter_code
_entity_poly.pdbx_strand_id
1 'polypeptide(L)'
;MDGRDILERLSTIPIEAWNYKNQDPSVRHIGPMAQDFYAAFGVGADDKYIATVDADGVALAAIQRLYQIVQEKDVQIAELEARLALLEQKMGGEDAGTTSSGSGLPSPWFLLVGLPLGGLVLARRWQRR
;
A
#
# COMPACT_ATOMS: atom_id res chain seq x y z
N MET A 1 -24.97 0.48 -1.29
CA MET A 1 -23.71 -0.30 -1.30
C MET A 1 -22.84 0.22 -0.16
N ASP A 2 -22.10 -0.65 0.53
CA ASP A 2 -21.16 -0.25 1.58
C ASP A 2 -19.82 0.20 0.95
N GLY A 3 -19.09 1.10 1.62
CA GLY A 3 -17.82 1.62 1.12
C GLY A 3 -16.75 0.54 0.95
N ARG A 4 -16.78 -0.52 1.77
CA ARG A 4 -15.85 -1.66 1.64
C ARG A 4 -16.12 -2.47 0.39
N ASP A 5 -17.38 -2.81 0.14
CA ASP A 5 -17.82 -3.52 -1.07
C ASP A 5 -17.50 -2.71 -2.34
N ILE A 6 -17.70 -1.39 -2.30
CA ILE A 6 -17.32 -0.50 -3.41
C ILE A 6 -15.81 -0.57 -3.68
N LEU A 7 -14.98 -0.42 -2.65
CA LEU A 7 -13.53 -0.42 -2.81
C LEU A 7 -13.01 -1.78 -3.29
N GLU A 8 -13.55 -2.88 -2.76
CA GLU A 8 -13.19 -4.25 -3.17
C GLU A 8 -13.54 -4.49 -4.65
N ARG A 9 -14.76 -4.16 -5.08
CA ARG A 9 -15.15 -4.26 -6.49
C ARG A 9 -14.31 -3.37 -7.38
N LEU A 10 -14.14 -2.10 -7.01
CA LEU A 10 -13.34 -1.14 -7.77
C LEU A 10 -11.91 -1.63 -7.96
N SER A 11 -11.31 -2.28 -6.95
CA SER A 11 -9.95 -2.83 -7.04
C SER A 11 -9.78 -3.94 -8.07
N THR A 12 -10.87 -4.57 -8.50
CA THR A 12 -10.85 -5.63 -9.53
C THR A 12 -11.04 -5.09 -10.95
N ILE A 13 -11.43 -3.81 -11.10
CA ILE A 13 -11.71 -3.22 -12.41
C ILE A 13 -10.40 -2.70 -13.01
N PRO A 14 -10.04 -3.10 -14.24
CA PRO A 14 -8.87 -2.56 -14.92
C PRO A 14 -8.98 -1.05 -15.17
N ILE A 15 -7.89 -0.33 -14.92
CA ILE A 15 -7.71 1.05 -15.37
C ILE A 15 -6.75 1.04 -16.54
N GLU A 16 -7.27 1.33 -17.73
CA GLU A 16 -6.50 1.23 -18.98
C GLU A 16 -6.48 2.55 -19.73
N ALA A 17 -5.48 2.72 -20.59
CA ALA A 17 -5.49 3.79 -21.57
C ALA A 17 -6.16 3.30 -22.85
N TRP A 18 -7.24 3.95 -23.28
CA TRP A 18 -8.06 3.52 -24.41
C TRP A 18 -8.51 4.70 -25.27
N ASN A 19 -9.10 4.40 -26.44
CA ASN A 19 -9.65 5.36 -27.39
C ASN A 19 -10.92 4.77 -27.99
N TYR A 20 -11.92 5.60 -28.26
CA TYR A 20 -13.13 5.12 -28.94
C TYR A 20 -12.83 4.79 -30.40
N LYS A 21 -13.40 3.70 -30.92
CA LYS A 21 -13.18 3.25 -32.31
C LYS A 21 -13.41 4.33 -33.37
N ASN A 22 -14.34 5.26 -33.13
CA ASN A 22 -14.72 6.33 -34.06
C ASN A 22 -14.20 7.71 -33.64
N GLN A 23 -13.17 7.75 -32.79
CA GLN A 23 -12.54 8.99 -32.35
C GLN A 23 -11.18 9.16 -33.02
N ASP A 24 -10.71 10.41 -33.09
CA ASP A 24 -9.34 10.69 -33.53
C ASP A 24 -8.32 9.83 -32.75
N PRO A 25 -7.37 9.14 -33.41
CA PRO A 25 -6.40 8.26 -32.76
C PRO A 25 -5.47 8.97 -31.75
N SER A 26 -5.32 10.29 -31.85
CA SER A 26 -4.53 11.08 -30.90
C SER A 26 -5.22 11.27 -29.54
N VAL A 27 -6.54 11.10 -29.47
CA VAL A 27 -7.27 11.25 -28.21
C VAL A 27 -7.13 9.97 -27.40
N ARG A 28 -6.76 10.10 -26.13
CA ARG A 28 -6.61 8.98 -25.20
C ARG A 28 -7.41 9.26 -23.95
N HIS A 29 -8.18 8.27 -23.52
CA HIS A 29 -8.87 8.24 -22.23
C HIS A 29 -8.11 7.32 -21.29
N ILE A 30 -8.23 7.58 -19.99
CA ILE A 30 -7.71 6.70 -18.94
C ILE A 30 -8.86 6.44 -17.99
N GLY A 31 -9.16 5.17 -17.76
CA GLY A 31 -10.25 4.78 -16.87
C GLY A 31 -10.74 3.37 -17.16
N PRO A 32 -11.74 2.91 -16.39
CA PRO A 32 -12.38 1.64 -16.66
C PRO A 32 -13.17 1.69 -17.97
N MET A 33 -13.31 0.54 -18.61
CA MET A 33 -14.29 0.37 -19.67
C MET A 33 -15.70 0.38 -19.08
N ALA A 34 -16.67 0.91 -19.82
CA ALA A 34 -18.05 1.04 -19.35
C ALA A 34 -18.71 -0.30 -18.99
N GLN A 35 -18.40 -1.35 -19.76
CA GLN A 35 -18.93 -2.69 -19.55
C GLN A 35 -18.45 -3.29 -18.22
N ASP A 36 -17.17 -3.14 -17.91
CA ASP A 36 -16.60 -3.65 -16.65
C ASP A 36 -17.15 -2.87 -15.45
N PHE A 37 -17.29 -1.55 -15.59
CA PHE A 37 -17.89 -0.69 -14.57
C PHE A 37 -19.36 -1.08 -14.32
N TYR A 38 -20.14 -1.26 -15.38
CA TYR A 38 -21.53 -1.68 -15.29
C TYR A 38 -21.66 -3.09 -14.69
N ALA A 39 -20.79 -4.03 -15.08
CA ALA A 39 -20.77 -5.38 -14.51
C ALA A 39 -20.47 -5.37 -13.00
N ALA A 40 -19.61 -4.47 -12.54
CA ALA A 40 -19.24 -4.36 -11.13
C ALA A 40 -20.32 -3.67 -10.27
N PHE A 41 -20.92 -2.58 -10.77
CA PHE A 41 -21.77 -1.70 -9.97
C PHE A 41 -23.26 -1.74 -10.34
N GLY A 42 -23.61 -2.09 -11.58
CA GLY A 42 -25.00 -2.16 -12.05
C GLY A 42 -25.74 -0.83 -12.00
N VAL A 43 -25.02 0.29 -12.13
CA VAL A 43 -25.57 1.65 -12.13
C VAL A 43 -25.46 2.27 -13.53
N GLY A 44 -26.26 3.31 -13.78
CA GLY A 44 -26.40 3.92 -15.10
C GLY A 44 -27.54 3.30 -15.94
N ALA A 45 -27.77 3.86 -17.12
CA ALA A 45 -28.86 3.41 -18.01
C ALA A 45 -28.50 2.17 -18.84
N ASP A 46 -27.22 2.00 -19.19
CA ASP A 46 -26.68 0.88 -19.95
C ASP A 46 -25.17 0.69 -19.69
N ASP A 47 -24.57 -0.29 -20.36
CA ASP A 47 -23.16 -0.66 -20.26
C ASP A 47 -22.25 0.06 -21.27
N LYS A 48 -22.75 1.10 -21.94
CA LYS A 48 -22.05 1.79 -23.04
C LYS A 48 -21.39 3.08 -22.59
N TYR A 49 -21.87 3.65 -21.49
CA TYR A 49 -21.37 4.90 -20.94
C TYR A 49 -21.29 4.83 -19.43
N ILE A 50 -20.29 5.50 -18.86
CA ILE A 50 -20.24 5.75 -17.42
C ILE A 50 -20.71 7.20 -17.23
N ALA A 51 -21.82 7.39 -16.52
CA ALA A 51 -22.25 8.73 -16.16
C ALA A 51 -21.23 9.33 -15.18
N THR A 52 -20.87 10.60 -15.35
CA THR A 52 -19.87 11.25 -14.49
C THR A 52 -20.28 11.21 -13.03
N VAL A 53 -21.58 11.38 -12.73
CA VAL A 53 -22.12 11.26 -11.38
C VAL A 53 -21.88 9.88 -10.74
N ASP A 54 -21.94 8.81 -11.53
CA ASP A 54 -21.72 7.44 -11.05
C ASP A 54 -20.23 7.18 -10.84
N ALA A 55 -19.39 7.60 -11.78
CA ALA A 55 -17.93 7.51 -11.65
C ALA A 55 -17.43 8.27 -10.42
N ASP A 56 -17.87 9.53 -10.27
CA ASP A 56 -17.49 10.40 -9.15
C ASP A 56 -18.02 9.85 -7.83
N GLY A 57 -19.26 9.35 -7.80
CA GLY A 57 -19.85 8.74 -6.62
C GLY A 57 -19.08 7.52 -6.13
N VAL A 58 -18.73 6.60 -7.05
CA VAL A 58 -17.89 5.44 -6.75
C VAL A 58 -16.51 5.85 -6.26
N ALA A 59 -15.87 6.81 -6.93
CA ALA A 59 -14.55 7.31 -6.55
C ALA A 59 -14.55 7.94 -5.15
N LEU A 60 -15.53 8.79 -4.85
CA LEU A 60 -15.66 9.46 -3.54
C LEU A 60 -15.92 8.45 -2.42
N ALA A 61 -16.81 7.47 -2.65
CA ALA A 61 -17.07 6.42 -1.68
C ALA A 61 -15.82 5.55 -1.42
N ALA A 62 -15.07 5.20 -2.48
CA ALA A 62 -13.82 4.47 -2.35
C ALA A 62 -12.75 5.26 -1.56
N ILE A 63 -12.61 6.57 -1.82
CA ILE A 63 -11.69 7.46 -1.09
C ILE A 63 -12.07 7.53 0.39
N GLN A 64 -13.35 7.70 0.72
CA GLN A 64 -13.82 7.72 2.10
C GLN A 64 -13.52 6.41 2.82
N ARG A 65 -13.75 5.26 2.19
CA ARG A 65 -13.42 3.96 2.79
C ARG A 65 -11.91 3.78 2.94
N LEU A 66 -11.12 4.18 1.95
CA LEU A 66 -9.66 4.10 2.02
C LEU A 66 -9.13 4.93 3.20
N TYR A 67 -9.66 6.14 3.40
CA TYR A 67 -9.30 6.97 4.56
C TYR A 67 -9.60 6.26 5.89
N GLN A 68 -10.78 5.62 6.02
CA GLN A 68 -11.10 4.83 7.21
C GLN A 68 -10.12 3.67 7.42
N ILE A 69 -9.77 2.94 6.36
CA ILE A 69 -8.80 1.83 6.43
C ILE A 69 -7.43 2.34 6.89
N VAL A 70 -6.98 3.51 6.41
CA VAL A 70 -5.72 4.12 6.86
C VAL A 70 -5.77 4.39 8.37
N GLN A 71 -6.84 5.03 8.87
CA GLN A 71 -7.00 5.28 10.31
C GLN A 71 -7.03 3.98 11.14
N GLU A 72 -7.77 2.97 10.67
CA GLU A 72 -7.82 1.64 11.30
C GLU A 72 -6.41 1.00 11.36
N LYS A 73 -5.59 1.18 10.32
CA LYS A 73 -4.23 0.66 10.24
C LYS A 73 -3.25 1.42 11.13
N ASP A 74 -3.36 2.74 11.23
CA ASP A 74 -2.53 3.54 12.13
C ASP A 74 -2.72 3.12 13.60
N VAL A 75 -3.98 2.86 14.00
CA VAL A 75 -4.28 2.33 15.35
C VAL A 75 -3.65 0.94 15.56
N GLN A 76 -3.76 0.05 14.56
CA GLN A 76 -3.15 -1.29 14.64
C GLN A 76 -1.62 -1.22 14.76
N ILE A 77 -0.98 -0.33 14.00
CA ILE A 77 0.47 -0.12 14.07
C ILE A 77 0.89 0.36 15.45
N ALA A 78 0.22 1.38 15.99
CA ALA A 78 0.51 1.90 17.33
C ALA A 78 0.35 0.82 18.43
N GLU A 79 -0.68 -0.03 18.32
CA GLU A 79 -0.87 -1.14 19.26
C GLU A 79 0.23 -2.19 19.15
N LEU A 80 0.63 -2.56 17.93
CA LEU A 80 1.70 -3.53 17.71
C LEU A 80 3.05 -2.99 18.19
N GLU A 81 3.36 -1.72 17.94
CA GLU A 81 4.56 -1.05 18.44
C GLU A 81 4.60 -1.05 19.99
N ALA A 82 3.48 -0.75 20.65
CA ALA A 82 3.40 -0.81 22.11
C ALA A 82 3.62 -2.23 22.64
N ARG A 83 3.05 -3.26 21.99
CA ARG A 83 3.27 -4.66 22.37
C ARG A 83 4.72 -5.09 22.19
N LEU A 84 5.36 -4.68 21.09
CA LEU A 84 6.79 -4.96 20.83
C LEU A 84 7.66 -4.33 21.92
N ALA A 85 7.45 -3.06 22.25
CA ALA A 85 8.19 -2.39 23.32
C ALA A 85 8.06 -3.12 24.67
N LEU A 86 6.86 -3.62 25.01
CA LEU A 86 6.64 -4.39 26.23
C LEU A 86 7.37 -5.75 26.22
N LEU A 87 7.41 -6.43 25.08
CA LEU A 87 8.10 -7.70 24.95
C LEU A 87 9.63 -7.52 24.99
N GLU A 88 10.16 -6.50 24.32
CA GLU A 88 11.58 -6.14 24.36
C GLU A 88 12.02 -5.80 25.79
N GLN A 89 11.19 -5.07 26.55
CA GLN A 89 11.46 -4.79 27.96
C GLN A 89 11.51 -6.07 28.82
N LYS A 90 10.61 -7.03 28.58
CA LYS A 90 10.58 -8.30 29.32
C LYS A 90 11.82 -9.15 29.05
N MET A 91 12.21 -9.29 27.79
CA MET A 91 13.40 -10.06 27.41
C MET A 91 14.69 -9.38 27.92
N GLY A 92 14.79 -8.05 27.81
CA GLY A 92 15.94 -7.31 28.35
C GLY A 92 16.05 -7.34 29.88
N GLY A 93 14.95 -7.57 30.58
CA GLY A 93 14.93 -7.76 32.05
C GLY A 93 15.39 -9.15 32.50
N GLU A 94 15.20 -10.18 31.69
CA GLU A 94 15.64 -11.56 32.00
C GLU A 94 17.16 -11.73 31.86
N ASP A 95 17.80 -11.00 30.94
CA ASP A 95 19.27 -10.98 30.78
C ASP A 95 19.98 -10.25 31.93
N ALA A 96 19.33 -9.27 32.58
CA ALA A 96 19.87 -8.56 33.74
C ALA A 96 19.82 -9.39 35.04
N GLY A 97 19.06 -10.50 35.06
CA GLY A 97 18.88 -11.37 36.24
C GLY A 97 19.77 -12.61 36.29
N THR A 98 20.50 -12.96 35.23
CA THR A 98 21.18 -14.28 35.11
C THR A 98 22.71 -14.18 34.99
N THR A 99 23.33 -13.01 35.14
CA THR A 99 24.80 -12.91 35.22
C THR A 99 25.34 -13.04 36.65
N SER A 100 25.10 -14.20 37.25
CA SER A 100 26.02 -14.74 38.27
C SER A 100 26.47 -16.14 37.86
N SER A 101 27.74 -16.21 37.45
CA SER A 101 28.60 -17.39 37.37
C SER A 101 28.19 -18.54 36.43
N GLY A 102 28.89 -18.66 35.30
CA GLY A 102 28.99 -19.95 34.60
C GLY A 102 29.38 -19.83 33.13
N SER A 103 30.62 -20.21 32.82
CA SER A 103 31.16 -20.39 31.47
C SER A 103 30.23 -21.17 30.52
N GLY A 104 29.84 -20.56 29.38
CA GLY A 104 29.11 -21.22 28.30
C GLY A 104 29.29 -20.45 26.99
N LEU A 105 29.66 -21.16 25.93
CA LEU A 105 30.19 -20.69 24.63
C LEU A 105 29.34 -19.61 23.92
N PRO A 106 29.96 -18.71 23.12
CA PRO A 106 29.23 -17.69 22.36
C PRO A 106 28.37 -18.30 21.25
N SER A 107 27.08 -17.94 21.24
CA SER A 107 26.09 -18.32 20.22
C SER A 107 26.43 -17.69 18.84
N PRO A 108 26.20 -18.39 17.71
CA PRO A 108 26.75 -18.03 16.40
C PRO A 108 26.09 -16.84 15.68
N TRP A 109 25.19 -16.10 16.33
CA TRP A 109 24.42 -15.04 15.67
C TRP A 109 25.18 -13.70 15.56
N PHE A 110 26.37 -13.59 16.18
CA PHE A 110 27.23 -12.42 16.12
C PHE A 110 28.00 -12.22 14.79
N LEU A 111 27.79 -13.07 13.76
CA LEU A 111 28.50 -12.96 12.48
C LEU A 111 27.83 -12.07 11.42
N LEU A 112 26.74 -11.36 11.71
CA LEU A 112 26.10 -10.46 10.73
C LEU A 112 25.94 -9.00 11.20
N VAL A 113 26.94 -8.47 11.91
CA VAL A 113 27.14 -7.01 11.98
C VAL A 113 28.60 -6.69 11.68
N GLY A 114 28.88 -6.52 10.39
CA GLY A 114 30.16 -6.05 9.85
C GLY A 114 30.00 -4.71 9.13
N LEU A 115 29.93 -3.65 9.95
CA LEU A 115 30.33 -2.24 9.78
C LEU A 115 30.09 -1.44 8.47
N PRO A 116 29.74 -0.14 8.61
CA PRO A 116 29.71 0.84 7.53
C PRO A 116 31.12 1.42 7.26
N LEU A 117 31.44 1.65 5.98
CA LEU A 117 32.51 2.57 5.59
C LEU A 117 31.90 3.68 4.72
N GLY A 118 31.86 4.87 5.29
CA GLY A 118 31.49 6.08 4.58
C GLY A 118 32.57 6.57 3.62
N GLY A 119 32.09 7.28 2.59
CA GLY A 119 32.78 8.43 2.00
C GLY A 119 33.66 8.18 0.78
N LEU A 120 33.15 8.52 -0.41
CA LEU A 120 33.69 9.67 -1.13
C LEU A 120 32.75 10.12 -2.27
N VAL A 121 32.42 11.41 -2.22
CA VAL A 121 31.83 12.20 -3.31
C VAL A 121 32.79 12.23 -4.49
N LEU A 122 32.31 11.98 -5.71
CA LEU A 122 32.71 12.78 -6.87
C LEU A 122 31.61 12.81 -7.94
N ALA A 123 31.10 14.00 -8.19
CA ALA A 123 30.24 14.32 -9.31
C ALA A 123 30.97 14.14 -10.65
N ARG A 124 30.29 13.59 -11.65
CA ARG A 124 30.47 13.88 -13.08
C ARG A 124 29.21 13.44 -13.83
N ARG A 125 28.30 14.37 -14.11
CA ARG A 125 28.10 15.08 -15.40
C ARG A 125 27.51 14.18 -16.51
N TRP A 126 26.24 14.44 -16.83
CA TRP A 126 25.62 14.53 -18.18
C TRP A 126 26.09 13.53 -19.26
N GLN A 127 25.18 12.72 -19.84
CA GLN A 127 24.52 12.94 -21.17
C GLN A 127 24.01 11.66 -21.88
N ARG A 128 22.77 11.75 -22.39
CA ARG A 128 22.11 11.03 -23.52
C ARG A 128 21.75 9.54 -23.28
N ARG A 129 20.58 9.04 -23.71
CA ARG A 129 19.67 9.45 -24.79
C ARG A 129 18.23 9.56 -24.32
#